data_AF-A0A2S5D0C3-F1
#
_entry.id   AF-A0A2S5D0C3-F1
#
_cell.length_a   1.000
_cell.length_b   1.000
_cell.length_c   1.000
_cell.angle_alpha   90.00
_cell.angle_beta   90.00
_cell.angle_gamma   90.00
#
_symmetry.space_group_name_H-M   'P 1'
#
loop_
_entity.id
_entity.type
_entity.pdbx_description
1 polymer ?
#
loop_
_entity_poly.entity_id
_entity_poly.type
_entity_poly.pdbx_seq_one_letter_code
_entity_poly.pdbx_strand_id
1 'polypeptide(L)'
;MKVSRLLWGLVIFILLTAVGCSNSSNKGKVEVYTTENPSAEEILKLDPEADIFQFNGVIYQTGIDWVEELNLTKDEQVGEIKTKNGTDTNFEDEMSNKLPVGAKVFSVKEKEEIGGPILLVESEGKLYKYYGLVEG
;
A
#
# COMPACT_ATOMS: atom_id res chain seq x y z
N MET A 1 -7.21 -49.81 -40.51
CA MET A 1 -6.09 -48.85 -40.65
C MET A 1 -6.62 -47.41 -40.67
N LYS A 2 -7.09 -46.88 -39.54
CA LYS A 2 -7.56 -45.47 -39.45
C LYS A 2 -7.04 -44.74 -38.19
N VAL A 3 -6.48 -45.47 -37.22
CA VAL A 3 -5.96 -44.91 -35.96
C VAL A 3 -4.60 -44.23 -36.15
N SER A 4 -3.74 -44.69 -37.08
CA SER A 4 -2.41 -44.08 -37.29
C SER A 4 -2.46 -42.70 -37.96
N ARG A 5 -3.50 -42.40 -38.74
CA ARG A 5 -3.69 -41.07 -39.35
C ARG A 5 -4.18 -40.02 -38.36
N LEU A 6 -4.91 -40.46 -37.32
CA LEU A 6 -5.41 -39.58 -36.26
C LEU A 6 -4.30 -39.25 -35.24
N LEU A 7 -3.41 -40.21 -34.97
CA LEU A 7 -2.24 -40.00 -34.11
C LEU A 7 -1.19 -39.07 -34.75
N TRP A 8 -0.99 -39.13 -36.07
CA TRP A 8 -0.06 -38.21 -36.77
C TRP A 8 -0.58 -36.76 -36.74
N GLY A 9 -1.89 -36.55 -36.87
CA GLY A 9 -2.49 -35.20 -36.76
C GLY A 9 -2.32 -34.56 -35.38
N LEU A 10 -2.37 -35.38 -34.31
CA LEU A 10 -2.27 -34.90 -32.93
C LEU A 10 -0.83 -34.56 -32.52
N VAL A 11 0.17 -35.24 -33.09
CA VAL A 11 1.59 -34.94 -32.88
C VAL A 11 2.01 -33.62 -33.55
N ILE A 12 1.38 -33.24 -34.66
CA ILE A 12 1.66 -31.97 -35.36
C ILE A 12 1.09 -30.76 -34.61
N PHE A 13 -0.05 -30.92 -33.91
CA PHE A 13 -0.67 -29.82 -33.15
C PHE A 13 0.10 -29.47 -31.86
N ILE A 14 0.80 -30.45 -31.27
CA ILE A 14 1.61 -30.26 -30.05
C ILE A 14 2.88 -29.42 -30.33
N LEU A 15 3.43 -29.48 -31.55
CA LEU A 15 4.65 -28.76 -31.93
C LEU A 15 4.46 -27.25 -32.16
N LEU A 16 3.22 -26.75 -32.26
CA LEU A 16 2.94 -25.34 -32.55
C LEU A 16 2.79 -24.44 -31.31
N THR A 17 2.93 -25.00 -30.11
CA THR A 17 2.78 -24.23 -28.85
C THR A 17 4.10 -23.81 -28.20
N ALA A 18 5.24 -24.13 -28.82
CA ALA A 18 6.58 -23.89 -28.25
C ALA A 18 7.27 -22.61 -28.77
N VAL A 19 6.53 -21.54 -29.05
CA VAL A 19 7.12 -20.19 -29.21
C VAL A 19 6.72 -19.34 -28.01
N GLY A 20 7.27 -19.71 -26.85
CA GLY A 20 7.28 -18.86 -25.66
C GLY A 20 8.34 -17.76 -25.82
N CYS A 21 7.97 -16.55 -25.44
CA CYS A 21 8.70 -15.30 -25.63
C CYS A 21 10.22 -15.40 -25.38
N SER A 22 11.00 -14.89 -26.33
CA SER A 22 12.40 -14.52 -26.11
C SER A 22 12.45 -13.31 -25.18
N ASN A 23 12.83 -13.50 -23.92
CA ASN A 23 13.24 -12.40 -23.05
C ASN A 23 14.61 -11.89 -23.50
N SER A 24 14.58 -10.93 -24.41
CA SER A 24 15.71 -10.04 -24.67
C SER A 24 15.72 -8.94 -23.61
N SER A 25 16.93 -8.59 -23.15
CA SER A 25 17.30 -7.45 -22.28
C SER A 25 16.76 -7.54 -20.84
N ASN A 26 17.53 -7.38 -19.77
CA ASN A 26 18.70 -6.54 -19.55
C ASN A 26 19.47 -7.10 -18.34
N LYS A 27 20.80 -7.08 -18.33
CA LYS A 27 21.58 -7.25 -17.08
C LYS A 27 21.50 -5.94 -16.28
N GLY A 28 20.30 -5.60 -15.81
CA GLY A 28 20.06 -4.60 -14.78
C GLY A 28 19.90 -5.32 -13.44
N LYS A 29 20.27 -4.64 -12.35
CA LYS A 29 20.22 -5.11 -10.97
C LYS A 29 19.09 -6.11 -10.73
N VAL A 30 19.41 -7.24 -10.10
CA VAL A 30 18.41 -8.10 -9.49
C VAL A 30 17.77 -7.27 -8.37
N GLU A 31 16.67 -6.60 -8.68
CA GLU A 31 15.78 -6.07 -7.65
C GLU A 31 15.18 -7.28 -6.95
N VAL A 32 15.73 -7.57 -5.78
CA VAL A 32 15.09 -8.48 -4.83
C VAL A 32 13.87 -7.70 -4.34
N TYR A 33 12.69 -7.99 -4.89
CA TYR A 33 11.44 -7.48 -4.35
C TYR A 33 11.21 -8.17 -3.00
N THR A 34 11.61 -7.51 -1.92
CA THR A 34 11.09 -7.83 -0.60
C THR A 34 9.67 -7.29 -0.52
N THR A 35 8.75 -8.08 0.03
CA THR A 35 7.36 -7.68 0.31
C THR A 35 7.36 -6.77 1.55
N GLU A 36 7.96 -5.59 1.41
CA GLU A 36 8.02 -4.58 2.46
C GLU A 36 6.90 -3.56 2.27
N ASN A 37 6.33 -3.07 3.37
CA ASN A 37 5.34 -1.99 3.33
C ASN A 37 5.92 -0.78 2.59
N PRO A 38 5.11 -0.03 1.82
CA PRO A 38 5.60 1.12 1.09
C PRO A 38 6.14 2.18 2.05
N SER A 39 7.29 2.75 1.68
CA SER A 39 7.94 3.85 2.38
C SER A 39 7.30 5.20 2.03
N ALA A 40 7.52 6.22 2.88
CA ALA A 40 7.10 7.59 2.58
C ALA A 40 7.69 8.10 1.27
N GLU A 41 8.93 7.71 0.93
CA GLU A 41 9.58 8.07 -0.34
C GLU A 41 8.81 7.52 -1.54
N GLU A 42 8.39 6.26 -1.50
CA GLU A 42 7.64 5.65 -2.60
C GLU A 42 6.27 6.29 -2.78
N ILE A 43 5.56 6.54 -1.67
CA ILE A 43 4.25 7.21 -1.72
C ILE A 43 4.37 8.63 -2.26
N LEU A 44 5.28 9.45 -1.73
CA LEU A 44 5.44 10.85 -2.13
C LEU A 44 6.05 11.01 -3.53
N LYS A 45 6.75 9.99 -4.04
CA LYS A 45 7.21 9.96 -5.44
C LYS A 45 6.06 9.73 -6.42
N LEU A 46 5.05 8.95 -6.03
CA LEU A 46 3.85 8.70 -6.84
C LEU A 46 2.83 9.83 -6.73
N ASP A 47 2.60 10.30 -5.50
CA ASP A 47 1.73 11.42 -5.19
C ASP A 47 2.44 12.40 -4.25
N PRO A 48 3.10 13.45 -4.79
CA PRO A 48 3.76 14.48 -3.99
C PRO A 48 2.83 15.24 -3.05
N GLU A 49 1.52 15.19 -3.30
CA GLU A 49 0.49 15.84 -2.50
C GLU A 49 -0.20 14.89 -1.51
N ALA A 50 0.28 13.64 -1.38
CA ALA A 50 -0.26 12.72 -0.39
C ALA A 50 -0.11 13.31 1.03
N ASP A 51 -1.18 13.22 1.83
CA ASP A 51 -1.13 13.52 3.26
C ASP A 51 -0.85 12.22 4.01
N ILE A 52 0.35 12.13 4.57
CA ILE A 52 0.84 10.93 5.22
C ILE A 52 1.46 11.20 6.58
N PHE A 53 1.47 10.16 7.42
CA PHE A 53 2.31 10.09 8.60
C PHE A 53 2.80 8.65 8.81
N GLN A 54 3.88 8.48 9.57
CA GLN A 54 4.35 7.16 9.94
C GLN A 54 3.96 6.84 11.39
N PHE A 55 3.53 5.61 11.63
CA PHE A 55 3.22 5.12 12.97
C PHE A 55 3.48 3.63 13.08
N ASN A 56 4.27 3.23 14.08
CA ASN A 56 4.74 1.86 14.29
C ASN A 56 5.34 1.23 13.01
N GLY A 57 6.13 2.01 12.27
CA GLY A 57 6.79 1.59 11.03
C GLY A 57 5.85 1.42 9.82
N VAL A 58 4.59 1.85 9.92
CA VAL A 58 3.62 1.80 8.80
C VAL A 58 3.29 3.22 8.35
N ILE A 59 3.26 3.43 7.03
CA ILE A 59 2.79 4.68 6.44
C ILE A 59 1.26 4.69 6.42
N TYR A 60 0.68 5.74 6.97
CA TYR A 60 -0.75 5.99 6.99
C TYR A 60 -1.08 7.13 6.03
N GLN A 61 -2.08 6.94 5.16
CA GLN A 61 -2.52 7.93 4.16
C GLN A 61 -4.02 8.25 4.27
N THR A 62 -4.39 9.52 4.13
CA THR A 62 -5.81 9.95 4.08
C THR A 62 -6.35 10.04 2.65
N GLY A 63 -7.66 10.25 2.48
CA GLY A 63 -8.28 10.45 1.17
C GLY A 63 -8.42 9.15 0.37
N ILE A 64 -8.45 8.01 1.05
CA ILE A 64 -8.72 6.71 0.42
C ILE A 64 -10.24 6.55 0.30
N ASP A 65 -10.77 6.54 -0.92
CA ASP A 65 -12.21 6.61 -1.23
C ASP A 65 -13.07 5.68 -0.35
N TRP A 66 -12.75 4.39 -0.31
CA TRP A 66 -13.54 3.42 0.45
C TRP A 66 -13.47 3.61 1.97
N VAL A 67 -12.40 4.21 2.48
CA VAL A 67 -12.24 4.55 3.91
C VAL A 67 -13.08 5.78 4.26
N GLU A 68 -13.13 6.76 3.35
CA GLU A 68 -13.94 7.97 3.52
C GLU A 68 -15.45 7.67 3.60
N GLU A 69 -15.91 6.57 3.03
CA GLU A 69 -17.30 6.12 3.10
C GLU A 69 -17.67 5.41 4.42
N LEU A 70 -16.70 4.99 5.24
CA LEU A 70 -16.96 4.26 6.48
C LEU A 70 -17.52 5.16 7.58
N ASN A 71 -18.48 4.66 8.37
CA ASN A 71 -18.89 5.31 9.61
C ASN A 71 -18.06 4.75 10.77
N LEU A 72 -17.06 5.50 11.22
CA LEU A 72 -16.08 5.06 12.22
C LEU A 72 -16.16 5.92 13.48
N THR A 73 -15.95 5.28 14.63
CA THR A 73 -15.99 5.95 15.93
C THR A 73 -14.62 5.90 16.60
N LYS A 74 -14.18 7.04 17.16
CA LYS A 74 -12.96 7.08 18.01
C LYS A 74 -13.09 6.11 19.18
N ASP A 75 -12.04 5.35 19.42
CA ASP A 75 -11.87 4.48 20.58
C ASP A 75 -10.80 5.06 21.54
N GLU A 76 -9.60 4.49 21.54
CA GLU A 76 -8.50 4.92 22.41
C GLU A 76 -7.54 5.86 21.69
N GLN A 77 -6.96 6.85 22.39
CA GLN A 77 -5.84 7.61 21.86
C GLN A 77 -4.60 6.71 21.88
N VAL A 78 -4.08 6.38 20.71
CA VAL A 78 -2.93 5.48 20.55
C VAL A 78 -1.63 6.23 20.24
N GLY A 79 -1.71 7.51 19.88
CA GLY A 79 -0.54 8.31 19.56
C GLY A 79 -0.81 9.79 19.40
N GLU A 80 0.22 10.51 18.99
CA GLU A 80 0.20 11.94 18.71
C GLU A 80 1.30 12.25 17.69
N ILE A 81 1.05 13.17 16.75
CA ILE A 81 2.08 13.66 15.83
C ILE A 81 3.08 14.52 16.61
N LYS A 82 4.35 14.11 16.65
CA LYS A 82 5.41 14.79 17.40
C LYS A 82 6.29 15.68 16.54
N THR A 83 6.45 15.33 15.27
CA THR A 83 7.32 16.06 14.34
C THR A 83 6.64 16.25 13.00
N LYS A 84 7.07 17.29 12.28
CA LYS A 84 6.60 17.59 10.93
C LYS A 84 7.77 17.63 9.97
N ASN A 85 7.70 16.86 8.89
CA ASN A 85 8.71 16.83 7.83
C ASN A 85 8.07 17.17 6.48
N GLY A 86 8.25 18.42 6.06
CA GLY A 86 7.81 18.90 4.74
C GLY A 86 8.93 19.06 3.73
N THR A 87 10.14 18.57 4.03
CA THR A 87 11.36 18.87 3.25
C THR A 87 12.01 17.66 2.60
N ASP A 88 11.86 16.48 3.19
CA ASP A 88 12.37 15.23 2.62
C ASP A 88 11.41 14.06 2.89
N THR A 89 11.84 12.85 2.52
CA THR A 89 11.05 11.62 2.57
C THR A 89 11.49 10.65 3.67
N ASN A 90 12.42 11.04 4.54
CA ASN A 90 12.89 10.21 5.64
C ASN A 90 11.94 10.38 6.83
N PHE A 91 10.94 9.50 6.90
CA PHE A 91 9.97 9.50 7.98
C PHE A 91 10.44 8.64 9.15
N GLU A 92 10.19 9.15 10.36
CA GLU A 92 10.27 8.40 11.60
C GLU A 92 8.86 8.26 12.18
N ASP A 93 8.66 7.34 13.13
CA ASP A 93 7.36 7.21 13.80
C ASP A 93 6.91 8.54 14.42
N GLU A 94 5.61 8.81 14.34
CA GLU A 94 4.94 10.01 14.84
C GLU A 94 5.30 11.30 14.06
N MET A 95 5.87 11.16 12.85
CA MET A 95 6.15 12.24 11.91
C MET A 95 5.09 12.33 10.82
N SER A 96 4.69 13.55 10.44
CA SER A 96 3.79 13.81 9.30
C SER A 96 4.36 14.87 8.35
N ASN A 97 3.99 14.84 7.06
CA ASN A 97 4.28 15.95 6.15
C ASN A 97 3.27 17.10 6.24
N LYS A 98 2.00 16.82 6.56
CA LYS A 98 0.92 17.80 6.50
C LYS A 98 0.30 18.09 7.86
N LEU A 99 0.08 17.09 8.70
CA LEU A 99 -0.52 17.26 10.02
C LEU A 99 0.35 18.16 10.92
N PRO A 100 -0.26 19.06 11.72
CA PRO A 100 0.46 19.82 12.73
C PRO A 100 0.91 18.94 13.89
N VAL A 101 2.00 19.33 14.54
CA VAL A 101 2.42 18.74 15.82
C VAL A 101 1.30 18.91 16.85
N GLY A 102 1.02 17.84 17.60
CA GLY A 102 -0.08 17.77 18.56
C GLY A 102 -1.38 17.18 18.00
N ALA A 103 -1.44 16.84 16.71
CA ALA A 103 -2.56 16.09 16.15
C ALA A 103 -2.66 14.71 16.83
N LYS A 104 -3.84 14.37 17.35
CA LYS A 104 -4.06 13.17 18.17
C LYS A 104 -4.48 12.01 17.30
N VAL A 105 -3.86 10.85 17.50
CA VAL A 105 -4.13 9.63 16.73
C VAL A 105 -4.93 8.65 17.59
N PHE A 106 -6.03 8.15 17.06
CA PHE A 106 -6.97 7.27 17.74
C PHE A 106 -7.17 5.96 16.97
N SER A 107 -7.35 4.87 17.72
CA SER A 107 -7.92 3.64 17.17
C SER A 107 -9.42 3.80 16.90
N VAL A 108 -9.98 2.83 16.18
CA VAL A 108 -11.41 2.75 15.85
C VAL A 108 -12.08 1.64 16.63
N LYS A 109 -13.35 1.84 17.01
CA LYS A 109 -14.15 0.82 17.71
C LYS A 109 -14.45 -0.37 16.82
N GLU A 110 -14.65 -0.10 15.53
CA GLU A 110 -15.04 -1.04 14.50
C GLU A 110 -13.86 -1.88 13.97
N LYS A 111 -12.72 -1.91 14.68
CA LYS A 111 -11.45 -2.54 14.25
C LYS A 111 -11.58 -4.03 13.89
N GLU A 112 -12.53 -4.75 14.47
CA GLU A 112 -12.79 -6.16 14.18
C GLU A 112 -13.73 -6.37 12.98
N GLU A 113 -14.44 -5.33 12.55
CA GLU A 113 -15.44 -5.37 11.47
C GLU A 113 -14.90 -4.84 10.13
N ILE A 114 -13.80 -4.08 10.16
CA ILE A 114 -13.19 -3.44 8.99
C ILE A 114 -12.00 -4.24 8.44
N GLY A 115 -11.82 -4.18 7.11
CA GLY A 115 -10.83 -4.98 6.39
C GLY A 115 -9.38 -4.50 6.40
N GLY A 116 -8.96 -3.63 7.34
CA GLY A 116 -7.57 -3.17 7.39
C GLY A 116 -7.24 -2.18 8.49
N PRO A 117 -5.97 -1.76 8.59
CA PRO A 117 -5.51 -0.83 9.62
C PRO A 117 -6.05 0.57 9.33
N ILE A 118 -7.00 1.04 10.15
CA ILE A 118 -7.55 2.40 10.05
C ILE A 118 -7.34 3.13 11.37
N LEU A 119 -6.80 4.34 11.28
CA LEU A 119 -6.66 5.26 12.40
C LEU A 119 -7.47 6.52 12.13
N LEU A 120 -7.97 7.14 13.20
CA LEU A 120 -8.63 8.43 13.16
C LEU A 120 -7.68 9.49 13.72
N VAL A 121 -7.50 10.60 13.01
CA VAL A 121 -6.64 11.69 13.43
C VAL A 121 -7.50 12.93 13.72
N GLU A 122 -7.44 13.43 14.95
CA GLU A 122 -8.05 14.69 15.32
C GLU A 122 -7.02 15.82 15.19
N SER A 123 -7.30 16.78 14.31
CA SER A 123 -6.45 17.93 14.06
C SER A 123 -7.31 19.16 13.79
N GLU A 124 -7.01 20.27 14.46
CA GLU A 124 -7.71 21.55 14.29
C GLU A 124 -9.24 21.45 14.43
N GLY A 125 -9.73 20.57 15.32
CA GLY A 125 -11.15 20.35 15.54
C GLY A 125 -11.87 19.53 14.46
N LYS A 126 -11.13 18.98 13.50
CA LYS A 126 -11.63 18.06 12.48
C LYS A 126 -11.10 16.64 12.72
N LEU A 127 -11.87 15.66 12.26
CA LEU A 127 -11.52 14.25 12.33
C LEU A 127 -11.26 13.74 10.92
N TYR A 128 -10.08 13.17 10.70
CA TYR A 128 -9.62 12.62 9.43
C TYR A 128 -9.45 11.11 9.57
N LYS A 129 -9.63 10.38 8.47
CA LYS A 129 -9.42 8.92 8.43
C LYS A 129 -8.14 8.63 7.68
N TYR A 130 -7.35 7.72 8.21
CA TYR A 130 -6.10 7.32 7.59
C TYR A 130 -6.03 5.79 7.51
N TYR A 131 -5.62 5.31 6.35
CA TYR A 131 -5.40 3.89 6.08
C TYR A 131 -3.92 3.55 6.15
N GLY A 132 -3.58 2.49 6.89
CA GLY A 132 -2.23 1.96 6.95
C GLY A 132 -1.91 1.17 5.69
N LEU A 133 -0.87 1.57 4.97
CA LEU A 133 -0.41 0.91 3.77
C LEU A 133 0.47 -0.26 4.16
N VAL A 134 -0.12 -1.47 4.15
CA VAL A 134 0.57 -2.72 4.48
C VAL A 134 0.57 -3.64 3.25
N GLU A 135 1.73 -4.19 2.91
CA GLU A 135 1.85 -5.24 1.89
C GLU A 135 1.45 -6.59 2.48
N GLY A 136 0.80 -7.43 1.66
CA GLY A 136 0.25 -8.75 2.04
C GLY A 136 0.93 -9.92 1.35
#